data_AF-A0A5B8U3D8-F1
#
_entry.id   AF-A0A5B8U3D8-F1
#
_cell.length_a   1.000
_cell.length_b   1.000
_cell.length_c   1.000
_cell.angle_alpha   90.00
_cell.angle_beta   90.00
_cell.angle_gamma   90.00
#
_symmetry.space_group_name_H-M   'P 1'
#
loop_
_entity.id
_entity.type
_entity.pdbx_description
1 polymer ?
#
loop_
_entity_poly.entity_id
_entity_poly.type
_entity_poly.pdbx_seq_one_letter_code
_entity_poly.pdbx_strand_id
1 'polypeptide(L)' 'MSDGARTVPATEVRPGDRITARAIDLTVTRIDRPFLGRDEMLAFVEDSDVQWIKVPVALDAEVVLRD' A
#
# COMPACT_ATOMS: atom_id res chain seq x y z
N MET A 1 11.20 -1.62 21.58
CA MET A 1 11.68 -1.77 20.20
C MET A 1 11.01 -0.65 19.43
N SER A 2 11.77 0.24 18.81
CA SER A 2 11.15 1.28 17.99
C SER A 2 10.53 0.57 16.80
N ASP A 3 9.20 0.53 16.73
CA ASP A 3 8.49 0.14 15.50
C ASP A 3 9.03 1.05 14.40
N GLY A 4 9.86 0.50 13.50
CA GLY A 4 10.40 1.27 12.40
C GLY A 4 9.26 1.64 11.48
N ALA A 5 8.79 2.87 11.62
CA ALA A 5 7.83 3.47 10.72
C ALA A 5 8.60 4.46 9.85
N ARG A 6 8.57 4.27 8.54
CA ARG A 6 9.15 5.23 7.59
C ARG A 6 8.13 5.65 6.55
N THR A 7 8.10 6.92 6.24
CA THR A 7 7.33 7.44 5.12
C THR A 7 8.08 7.16 3.82
N VAL A 8 7.41 6.54 2.85
CA VAL A 8 7.98 6.22 1.52
C VAL A 8 6.98 6.60 0.43
N PRO A 9 7.45 6.92 -0.79
CA PRO A 9 6.58 7.03 -1.96
C PRO A 9 5.80 5.73 -2.20
N ALA A 10 4.54 5.84 -2.63
CA ALA A 10 3.70 4.69 -2.96
C ALA A 10 4.32 3.77 -4.03
N THR A 11 5.18 4.31 -4.89
CA THR A 11 5.90 3.58 -5.94
C THR A 11 7.06 2.71 -5.43
N GLU A 12 7.53 2.94 -4.20
CA GLU A 12 8.58 2.13 -3.56
C GLU A 12 8.03 0.87 -2.89
N VAL A 13 6.74 0.84 -2.58
CA VAL A 13 6.07 -0.31 -1.95
C VAL A 13 6.14 -1.55 -2.85
N ARG A 14 6.27 -2.71 -2.23
CA ARG A 14 6.35 -4.03 -2.86
C ARG A 14 5.38 -5.01 -2.19
N PRO A 15 4.93 -6.05 -2.91
CA PRO A 15 4.28 -7.19 -2.26
C PRO A 15 5.16 -7.77 -1.15
N GLY A 16 4.57 -8.02 0.01
CA GLY A 16 5.24 -8.41 1.26
C GLY A 16 5.34 -7.27 2.28
N ASP A 17 5.27 -6.02 1.84
CA ASP A 17 5.35 -4.86 2.74
C ASP A 17 4.09 -4.74 3.63
N ARG A 18 4.30 -4.33 4.88
CA ARG A 18 3.23 -3.89 5.77
C ARG A 18 3.17 -2.37 5.73
N ILE A 19 2.03 -1.80 5.39
CA ILE A 19 1.89 -0.35 5.24
C ILE A 19 0.66 0.19 5.95
N THR A 20 0.70 1.48 6.28
CA THR A 20 -0.49 2.29 6.53
C THR A 20 -0.70 3.22 5.32
N ALA A 21 -1.81 3.05 4.61
CA ALA A 21 -2.22 3.90 3.51
C ALA A 21 -3.63 4.45 3.77
N ARG A 22 -3.82 5.77 3.68
CA ARG A 22 -5.12 6.42 3.97
C ARG A 22 -5.74 6.00 5.32
N ALA A 23 -4.90 5.90 6.35
CA ALA A 23 -5.25 5.43 7.70
C ALA A 23 -5.77 3.97 7.76
N ILE A 24 -5.48 3.17 6.75
CA ILE A 24 -5.79 1.74 6.69
C ILE A 24 -4.48 0.96 6.72
N ASP A 25 -4.38 0.01 7.64
CA ASP A 25 -3.24 -0.91 7.74
C ASP A 25 -3.50 -2.15 6.90
N LEU A 26 -2.50 -2.55 6.11
CA LEU A 26 -2.55 -3.77 5.31
C LEU A 26 -1.19 -4.38 5.03
N THR A 27 -1.17 -5.69 4.82
CA THR A 27 -0.06 -6.42 4.22
C THR A 27 -0.28 -6.49 2.71
N VAL A 28 0.59 -5.86 1.94
CA VAL A 28 0.44 -5.80 0.49
C VAL A 28 0.70 -7.19 -0.11
N THR A 29 -0.32 -7.85 -0.65
CA THR A 29 -0.17 -9.12 -1.38
C THR A 29 -0.11 -8.90 -2.88
N ARG A 30 -0.72 -7.82 -3.38
CA ARG A 30 -0.70 -7.43 -4.80
C ARG A 30 -0.78 -5.91 -4.95
N ILE A 31 -0.21 -5.42 -6.05
CA ILE A 31 -0.33 -4.01 -6.47
C ILE A 31 -0.97 -3.98 -7.86
N ASP A 32 -2.13 -3.36 -7.97
CA ASP A 32 -2.82 -3.19 -9.24
C ASP A 32 -2.50 -1.79 -9.81
N ARG A 33 -1.93 -1.73 -11.01
CA ARG A 33 -1.65 -0.49 -11.75
C ARG A 33 -1.75 -0.71 -13.28
N PRO A 34 -2.32 0.22 -14.06
CA PRO A 34 -3.06 1.41 -13.62
C PRO A 34 -4.34 1.02 -12.86
N PHE A 35 -4.90 1.93 -12.07
CA PHE A 35 -6.12 1.68 -11.31
C PHE A 35 -7.27 2.61 -11.74
N LEU A 36 -8.49 2.07 -11.87
CA LEU A 36 -9.67 2.78 -12.38
C LEU A 36 -9.46 3.48 -13.74
N GLY A 37 -8.61 2.92 -14.60
CA GLY A 37 -8.27 3.50 -15.91
C GLY A 37 -7.45 4.78 -15.82
N ARG A 38 -6.83 5.05 -14.67
CA ARG A 38 -5.98 6.22 -14.40
C ARG A 38 -4.54 5.77 -14.20
N ASP A 39 -3.64 6.25 -15.05
CA ASP A 39 -2.22 5.91 -15.02
C ASP A 39 -1.50 6.51 -13.81
N GLU A 40 -2.05 7.59 -13.25
CA GLU A 40 -1.59 8.26 -12.04
C GLU A 40 -2.05 7.58 -10.74
N MET A 41 -2.71 6.42 -10.82
CA MET A 41 -3.21 5.68 -9.67
C MET A 41 -2.74 4.23 -9.63
N LEU A 42 -2.54 3.73 -8.41
CA LEU A 42 -2.41 2.30 -8.12
C LEU A 42 -3.37 1.91 -6.99
N ALA A 43 -3.54 0.61 -6.78
CA ALA A 43 -4.19 0.10 -5.58
C ALA A 43 -3.32 -0.94 -4.88
N PHE A 44 -3.12 -0.75 -3.58
CA PHE A 44 -2.59 -1.80 -2.71
C PHE A 44 -3.71 -2.76 -2.36
N VAL A 45 -3.45 -4.05 -2.50
CA VAL A 45 -4.41 -5.10 -2.19
C VAL A 45 -3.81 -5.97 -1.10
N GLU A 46 -4.60 -6.23 -0.06
CA GLU A 46 -4.43 -7.41 0.77
C GLU A 46 -5.51 -8.41 0.39
N ASP A 47 -5.06 -9.61 0.05
CA ASP A 47 -5.87 -10.77 -0.30
C ASP A 47 -5.28 -11.91 0.53
N SER A 48 -5.70 -11.99 1.80
CA SER A 48 -5.15 -12.89 2.82
C SER A 48 -6.29 -13.52 3.64
N ASP A 49 -5.96 -14.53 4.46
CA ASP A 49 -6.90 -15.12 5.42
C ASP A 49 -7.29 -14.16 6.56
N VAL A 50 -6.57 -13.03 6.72
CA VAL A 50 -6.84 -12.01 7.74
C VAL A 50 -7.88 -11.00 7.26
N GLN A 51 -7.70 -10.50 6.04
CA GLN A 51 -8.63 -9.56 5.42
C GLN A 51 -8.53 -9.55 3.90
N TRP A 52 -9.62 -9.14 3.27
CA TRP A 52 -9.62 -8.74 1.86
C TRP A 52 -9.90 -7.24 1.78
N ILE A 53 -8.91 -6.46 1.35
CA ILE A 53 -9.05 -5.01 1.22
C ILE A 53 -8.26 -4.47 0.04
N LYS A 54 -8.80 -3.42 -0.59
CA LYS A 54 -8.19 -2.74 -1.73
C LYS A 54 -8.18 -1.23 -1.48
N VAL A 55 -6.98 -0.66 -1.36
CA VAL A 55 -6.76 0.75 -1.02
C VAL A 55 -6.19 1.49 -2.22
N PRO A 56 -6.98 2.36 -2.88
CA PRO A 56 -6.47 3.20 -3.97
C PRO A 56 -5.65 4.36 -3.45
N VAL A 57 -4.53 4.63 -4.13
CA VAL A 57 -3.65 5.77 -3.89
C VAL A 57 -3.18 6.39 -5.21
N ALA A 58 -2.79 7.66 -5.17
CA ALA A 58 -2.08 8.30 -6.27
C ALA A 58 -0.62 7.82 -6.30
N LEU A 59 0.01 7.82 -7.47
CA LEU A 59 1.43 7.42 -7.62
C LEU A 59 2.40 8.34 -6.87
N ASP A 60 2.04 9.61 -6.70
CA ASP A 60 2.80 10.64 -5.99
C ASP A 60 2.49 10.69 -4.48
N ALA A 61 1.59 9.83 -3.99
CA ALA A 61 1.27 9.76 -2.58
C ALA A 61 2.41 9.14 -1.77
N GLU A 62 2.52 9.56 -0.52
CA GLU A 62 3.35 8.91 0.48
C GLU A 62 2.52 7.95 1.34
N VAL A 63 3.15 6.87 1.79
CA VAL A 63 2.58 5.90 2.74
C VAL A 63 3.56 5.61 3.86
N VAL A 64 3.08 5.06 4.97
CA VAL A 64 3.95 4.64 6.08
C VAL A 64 4.25 3.16 5.92
N LEU A 65 5.51 2.81 5.65
CA LEU A 65 6.00 1.44 5.76
C LEU A 65 6.22 1.09 7.23
N ARG A 66 5.83 -0.13 7.61
CA ARG A 66 5.97 -0.71 8.94
C ARG A 66 6.93 -1.89 8.87
N ASP A 67 7.91 -1.91 9.78
CA ASP A 67 8.83 -3.03 9.98
C ASP A 67 8.15 -4.27 10.62
#